data_AF-A0A924YWI4-F1
#
_entry.id   AF-A0A924YWI4-F1
#
_cell.length_a   1.000
_cell.length_b   1.000
_cell.length_c   1.000
_cell.angle_alpha   90.00
_cell.angle_beta   90.00
_cell.angle_gamma   90.00
#
_symmetry.space_group_name_H-M   'P 1'
#
loop_
_entity.id
_entity.type
_entity.pdbx_description
1 polymer ?
#
loop_
_entity_poly.entity_id
_entity_poly.type
_entity_poly.pdbx_seq_one_letter_code
_entity_poly.pdbx_strand_id
1 'polypeptide(L)'
;MFLVQDSSVSREERIKQFLDEDPSLSALLSVIHFEWTVRRAIIALGKSPNVVIRVKLRGCQGLDGYKDLWRDEVFLNDQRNITRLSEVVKNWQGLGRAFRLRHRLVHGATSCGTEYAKERVNWAIDATNNVRHICKVEGINLDLRLPVRRSKA
;
A
#
# COMPACT_ATOMS: atom_id res chain seq x y z
N MET A 1 14.29 1.05 -7.46
CA MET A 1 12.88 0.68 -7.20
C MET A 1 12.52 1.09 -5.79
N PHE A 2 11.61 2.07 -5.64
CA PHE A 2 11.23 2.79 -4.40
C PHE A 2 12.13 3.97 -4.01
N LEU A 3 13.02 4.42 -4.90
CA LEU A 3 13.69 5.71 -4.74
C LEU A 3 12.70 6.85 -5.07
N VAL A 4 12.96 8.05 -4.55
CA VAL A 4 12.11 9.24 -4.76
C VAL A 4 11.94 9.60 -6.24
N GLN A 5 12.88 9.17 -7.09
CA GLN A 5 12.86 9.42 -8.54
C GLN A 5 12.01 8.40 -9.32
N ASP A 6 11.66 7.25 -8.72
CA ASP A 6 10.87 6.22 -9.38
C ASP A 6 9.37 6.56 -9.27
N SER A 7 8.75 6.88 -10.41
CA SER A 7 7.28 7.03 -10.47
C SER A 7 6.60 5.70 -10.08
N SER A 8 5.34 5.76 -9.63
CA SER A 8 4.63 4.50 -9.34
C SER A 8 4.35 3.70 -10.60
N VAL A 9 4.17 4.36 -11.75
CA VAL A 9 4.00 3.69 -13.05
C VAL A 9 5.23 2.88 -13.40
N SER A 10 6.43 3.46 -13.32
CA SER A 10 7.67 2.72 -13.62
C SER A 10 7.93 1.59 -12.63
N ARG A 11 7.53 1.75 -11.36
CA ARG A 11 7.56 0.66 -10.37
C ARG A 11 6.62 -0.48 -10.76
N GLU A 12 5.38 -0.20 -11.11
CA GLU A 12 4.40 -1.21 -11.52
C GLU A 12 4.85 -1.97 -12.77
N GLU A 13 5.38 -1.26 -13.78
CA GLU A 13 5.94 -1.87 -14.99
C GLU A 13 7.09 -2.82 -14.65
N ARG A 14 8.02 -2.37 -13.82
CA ARG A 14 9.17 -3.19 -13.44
C ARG A 14 8.77 -4.38 -12.55
N ILE A 15 7.75 -4.23 -11.70
CA ILE A 15 7.16 -5.36 -10.95
C ILE A 15 6.55 -6.39 -11.92
N LYS A 16 5.84 -5.93 -12.95
CA LYS A 16 5.26 -6.81 -13.96
C LYS A 16 6.33 -7.53 -14.80
N GLN A 17 7.42 -6.86 -15.17
CA GLN A 17 8.55 -7.49 -15.86
C GLN A 17 9.12 -8.67 -15.06
N PHE A 18 9.21 -8.54 -13.73
CA PHE A 18 9.67 -9.65 -12.89
C PHE A 18 8.72 -10.85 -12.89
N LEU A 19 7.48 -10.78 -13.39
CA LEU A 19 6.63 -11.97 -13.46
C LEU A 19 7.24 -13.05 -14.37
N ASP A 20 7.92 -12.63 -15.43
CA ASP A 20 8.52 -13.56 -16.39
C ASP A 20 9.94 -13.99 -15.96
N GLU A 21 10.67 -13.12 -15.25
CA GLU A 21 12.03 -13.38 -14.76
C GLU A 21 12.05 -14.15 -13.42
N ASP A 22 11.28 -13.68 -12.44
CA ASP A 22 11.18 -14.25 -11.08
C ASP A 22 9.80 -13.93 -10.47
N PRO A 23 8.82 -14.84 -10.63
CA PRO A 23 7.46 -14.68 -10.12
C PRO A 23 7.40 -14.44 -8.61
N SER A 24 8.33 -15.02 -7.85
CA SER A 24 8.36 -14.87 -6.39
C SER A 24 8.78 -13.47 -6.01
N LEU A 25 9.82 -12.94 -6.65
CA LEU A 25 10.26 -11.55 -6.48
C LEU A 25 9.16 -10.57 -6.90
N SER A 26 8.50 -10.80 -8.03
CA SER A 26 7.37 -9.97 -8.47
C SER A 26 6.25 -9.92 -7.43
N ALA A 27 5.85 -11.09 -6.89
CA ALA A 27 4.86 -11.18 -5.82
C ALA A 27 5.27 -10.39 -4.57
N LEU A 28 6.53 -10.49 -4.14
CA LEU A 28 7.06 -9.72 -3.01
C LEU A 28 6.98 -8.21 -3.25
N LEU A 29 7.50 -7.76 -4.40
CA LEU A 29 7.59 -6.34 -4.72
C LEU A 29 6.21 -5.70 -4.90
N SER A 30 5.23 -6.43 -5.44
CA SER A 30 3.85 -5.95 -5.58
C SER A 30 3.19 -5.63 -4.24
N VAL A 31 3.38 -6.47 -3.21
CA VAL A 31 2.87 -6.23 -1.87
C VAL A 31 3.62 -5.07 -1.21
N ILE A 32 4.95 -5.03 -1.33
CA ILE A 32 5.76 -3.90 -0.82
C ILE A 32 5.31 -2.58 -1.44
N HIS A 33 4.95 -2.59 -2.73
CA HIS A 33 4.44 -1.41 -3.44
C HIS A 33 3.10 -0.93 -2.88
N PHE A 34 2.19 -1.84 -2.56
CA PHE A 34 0.96 -1.51 -1.84
C PHE A 34 1.27 -0.95 -0.44
N GLU A 35 2.15 -1.60 0.33
CA GLU A 35 2.53 -1.15 1.68
C GLU A 35 3.12 0.26 1.66
N TRP A 36 4.03 0.54 0.73
CA TRP A 36 4.59 1.88 0.55
C TRP A 36 3.49 2.91 0.25
N THR A 37 2.55 2.56 -0.63
CA THR A 37 1.46 3.44 -1.04
C THR A 37 0.49 3.74 0.10
N VAL A 38 -0.01 2.71 0.79
CA VAL A 38 -0.97 2.89 1.89
C VAL A 38 -0.34 3.64 3.06
N ARG A 39 0.93 3.38 3.38
CA ARG A 39 1.66 4.14 4.43
C ARG A 39 1.70 5.63 4.10
N ARG A 40 1.99 5.99 2.85
CA ARG A 40 2.02 7.38 2.42
C ARG A 40 0.63 8.01 2.38
N ALA A 41 -0.39 7.27 1.96
CA ALA A 41 -1.77 7.70 2.00
C ALA A 41 -2.21 8.03 3.43
N ILE A 42 -1.94 7.15 4.40
CA ILE A 42 -2.23 7.40 5.83
C ILE A 42 -1.51 8.64 6.33
N ILE A 43 -0.21 8.82 6.00
CA ILE A 43 0.53 10.05 6.36
C ILE A 43 -0.05 11.28 5.69
N ALA A 44 -0.61 11.19 4.49
CA ALA A 44 -1.10 12.36 3.76
C ALA A 44 -2.53 12.74 4.13
N LEU A 45 -3.38 11.77 4.44
CA LEU A 45 -4.81 11.94 4.72
C LEU A 45 -5.15 11.97 6.21
N GLY A 46 -4.26 11.43 7.06
CA GLY A 46 -4.55 11.24 8.48
C GLY A 46 -4.76 12.53 9.27
N LYS A 47 -5.53 12.48 10.36
CA LYS A 47 -5.80 13.66 11.20
C LYS A 47 -4.64 14.07 12.12
N SER A 48 -3.83 13.12 12.57
CA SER A 48 -2.73 13.40 13.50
C SER A 48 -1.52 14.08 12.83
N PRO A 49 -0.62 14.71 13.60
CA PRO A 49 0.65 15.21 13.07
C PRO A 49 1.50 14.11 12.43
N ASN A 50 2.27 14.46 11.39
CA ASN A 50 3.01 13.47 10.61
C ASN A 50 3.98 12.64 11.46
N VAL A 51 4.60 13.24 12.49
CA VAL A 51 5.52 12.55 13.39
C VAL A 51 4.80 11.45 14.17
N VAL A 52 3.58 11.73 14.66
CA VAL A 52 2.77 10.77 15.41
C VAL A 52 2.35 9.61 14.51
N ILE A 53 1.85 9.89 13.32
CA ILE A 53 1.46 8.85 12.34
C ILE A 53 2.67 7.98 11.99
N ARG A 54 3.84 8.58 11.78
CA ARG A 54 5.07 7.83 11.48
C ARG A 54 5.48 6.90 12.61
N VAL A 55 5.28 7.27 13.87
CA VAL A 55 5.52 6.39 15.02
C VAL A 55 4.53 5.22 15.00
N LYS A 56 3.22 5.48 14.82
CA LYS A 56 2.20 4.42 14.71
C LYS A 56 2.51 3.43 13.58
N LEU A 57 2.98 3.94 12.43
CA LEU A 57 3.36 3.13 11.28
C LEU A 57 4.60 2.24 11.48
N ARG A 58 5.44 2.49 12.48
CA ARG A 58 6.59 1.61 12.79
C ARG A 58 6.11 0.28 13.40
N GLY A 59 5.07 0.32 14.23
CA GLY A 59 4.45 -0.87 14.81
C GLY A 59 3.39 -1.54 13.93
N CYS A 60 3.04 -0.92 12.80
CA CYS A 60 1.99 -1.41 11.91
C CYS A 60 2.52 -2.55 11.03
N GLN A 61 1.95 -3.75 11.20
CA GLN A 61 2.32 -4.95 10.44
C GLN A 61 1.09 -5.58 9.79
N GLY A 62 1.28 -6.06 8.56
CA GLY A 62 0.25 -6.78 7.82
C GLY A 62 -0.94 -5.93 7.40
N LEU A 63 -1.87 -6.57 6.69
CA LEU A 63 -3.01 -5.91 6.08
C LEU A 63 -4.00 -5.36 7.13
N ASP A 64 -4.24 -6.11 8.21
CA ASP A 64 -5.15 -5.71 9.28
C ASP A 64 -4.61 -4.50 10.08
N GLY A 65 -3.29 -4.45 10.32
CA GLY A 65 -2.68 -3.27 10.95
C GLY A 65 -2.91 -1.99 10.13
N TYR A 66 -2.78 -2.07 8.80
CA TYR A 66 -3.09 -0.91 7.95
C TYR A 66 -4.57 -0.56 7.96
N LYS A 67 -5.47 -1.56 8.04
CA LYS A 67 -6.91 -1.34 8.14
C LYS A 67 -7.28 -0.61 9.43
N ASP A 68 -6.74 -1.02 10.56
CA ASP A 68 -6.97 -0.37 11.85
C ASP A 68 -6.41 1.05 11.89
N LEU A 69 -5.18 1.25 11.41
CA LEU A 69 -4.60 2.59 11.41
C LEU A 69 -5.30 3.53 10.41
N TRP A 70 -5.75 3.02 9.26
CA TRP A 70 -6.59 3.78 8.34
C TRP A 70 -7.91 4.17 9.00
N ARG A 71 -8.55 3.27 9.76
CA ARG A 71 -9.76 3.61 10.51
C ARG A 71 -9.49 4.79 11.44
N ASP A 72 -8.44 4.71 12.25
CA ASP A 72 -8.20 5.67 13.32
C ASP A 72 -7.76 7.05 12.79
N GLU A 73 -6.95 7.07 11.73
CA GLU A 73 -6.37 8.30 11.19
C GLU A 73 -7.13 8.89 10.01
N VAL A 74 -7.65 8.06 9.09
CA VAL A 74 -8.20 8.50 7.79
C VAL A 74 -9.72 8.47 7.79
N PHE A 75 -10.34 7.35 8.17
CA PHE A 75 -11.80 7.21 8.17
C PHE A 75 -12.46 8.07 9.25
N LEU A 76 -11.90 8.10 10.46
CA LEU A 76 -12.37 8.94 11.58
C LEU A 76 -11.80 10.37 11.51
N ASN A 77 -11.44 10.85 10.32
CA ASN A 77 -11.05 12.24 10.11
C ASN A 77 -12.27 13.01 9.59
N ASP A 78 -12.98 13.69 10.48
CA ASP A 78 -14.23 14.40 10.15
C ASP A 78 -14.06 15.53 9.12
N GLN A 79 -12.81 15.91 8.78
CA GLN A 79 -12.52 16.88 7.72
C GLN A 79 -12.59 16.28 6.31
N ARG A 80 -12.70 14.95 6.18
CA ARG A 80 -12.69 14.25 4.88
C ARG A 80 -13.73 13.13 4.88
N ASN A 81 -14.44 12.99 3.76
CA ASN A 81 -15.42 11.91 3.60
C ASN A 81 -14.79 10.71 2.87
N ILE A 82 -13.92 9.99 3.56
CA ILE A 82 -13.20 8.83 3.01
C ILE A 82 -13.71 7.57 3.65
N THR A 83 -13.98 6.54 2.84
CA THR A 83 -14.49 5.24 3.28
C THR A 83 -13.44 4.36 3.96
N ARG A 84 -13.86 3.20 4.47
CA ARG A 84 -12.94 2.25 5.11
C ARG A 84 -11.95 1.69 4.08
N LEU A 85 -10.74 1.34 4.52
CA LEU A 85 -9.72 0.81 3.60
C LEU A 85 -10.18 -0.43 2.82
N SER A 86 -10.96 -1.31 3.45
CA SER A 86 -11.54 -2.50 2.81
C SER A 86 -12.65 -2.19 1.78
N GLU A 87 -13.22 -0.99 1.82
CA GLU A 87 -14.19 -0.50 0.83
C GLU A 87 -13.46 0.26 -0.29
N VAL A 88 -12.35 0.93 0.02
CA VAL A 88 -11.44 1.53 -0.97
C VAL A 88 -10.84 0.46 -1.88
N VAL A 89 -10.31 -0.62 -1.29
CA VAL A 89 -9.70 -1.72 -2.04
C VAL A 89 -10.79 -2.69 -2.50
N LYS A 90 -11.10 -2.67 -3.80
CA LYS A 90 -12.21 -3.43 -4.40
C LYS A 90 -12.10 -4.94 -4.19
N ASN A 91 -10.88 -5.49 -4.24
CA ASN A 91 -10.62 -6.91 -4.01
C ASN A 91 -9.82 -7.14 -2.72
N TRP A 92 -10.43 -6.82 -1.58
CA TRP A 92 -9.78 -6.97 -0.26
C TRP A 92 -9.33 -8.41 0.02
N GLN A 93 -10.17 -9.40 -0.31
CA GLN A 93 -9.84 -10.81 -0.08
C GLN A 93 -8.64 -11.26 -0.94
N GLY A 94 -8.59 -10.84 -2.20
CA GLY A 94 -7.47 -11.10 -3.11
C GLY A 94 -6.17 -10.48 -2.59
N LEU A 95 -6.21 -9.21 -2.16
CA LEU A 95 -5.07 -8.58 -1.51
C LEU A 95 -4.61 -9.36 -0.27
N GLY A 96 -5.54 -9.85 0.56
CA GLY A 96 -5.23 -10.72 1.69
C GLY A 96 -4.48 -12.01 1.28
N ARG A 97 -4.85 -12.61 0.14
CA ARG A 97 -4.12 -13.77 -0.42
C ARG A 97 -2.71 -13.38 -0.88
N ALA A 98 -2.53 -12.20 -1.46
CA ALA A 98 -1.21 -11.69 -1.85
C ALA A 98 -0.31 -11.47 -0.61
N PHE A 99 -0.83 -10.87 0.46
CA PHE A 99 -0.11 -10.72 1.73
C PHE A 99 0.31 -12.07 2.33
N ARG A 100 -0.57 -13.08 2.30
CA ARG A 100 -0.24 -14.44 2.76
C ARG A 100 0.87 -15.08 1.93
N LEU A 101 0.85 -14.92 0.61
CA LEU A 101 1.94 -15.40 -0.24
C LEU A 101 3.26 -14.70 0.12
N ARG A 102 3.26 -13.36 0.22
CA ARG A 102 4.45 -12.59 0.63
C ARG A 102 5.00 -13.05 1.97
N HIS A 103 4.14 -13.30 2.96
CA HIS A 103 4.58 -13.82 4.26
C HIS A 103 5.30 -15.16 4.11
N ARG A 104 4.69 -16.13 3.41
CA ARG A 104 5.31 -17.45 3.20
C ARG A 104 6.62 -17.39 2.42
N LEU A 105 6.70 -16.54 1.39
CA LEU A 105 7.91 -16.35 0.57
C LEU A 105 9.06 -15.78 1.40
N VAL A 106 8.82 -14.71 2.18
CA VAL A 106 9.87 -14.09 3.01
C VAL A 106 10.41 -15.03 4.08
N HIS A 107 9.58 -15.96 4.57
CA HIS A 107 10.00 -16.97 5.54
C HIS A 107 10.54 -18.27 4.90
N GLY A 108 10.72 -18.31 3.58
CA GLY A 108 11.23 -19.48 2.87
C GLY A 108 10.32 -20.71 2.94
N ALA A 109 9.04 -20.53 3.29
CA ALA A 109 8.09 -21.62 3.51
C ALA A 109 7.35 -22.06 2.23
N THR A 110 7.61 -21.41 1.10
CA THR A 110 7.02 -21.75 -0.21
C THR A 110 7.82 -21.16 -1.35
N SER A 111 7.59 -21.67 -2.56
CA SER A 111 7.81 -20.96 -3.83
C SER A 111 6.46 -20.73 -4.54
N CYS A 112 6.45 -20.03 -5.67
CA CYS A 112 5.28 -19.94 -6.54
C CYS A 112 5.65 -19.93 -8.03
N GLY A 113 4.80 -20.55 -8.85
CA GLY A 113 4.88 -20.44 -10.31
C GLY A 113 4.21 -19.15 -10.84
N THR A 114 4.49 -18.84 -12.11
CA THR A 114 4.09 -17.60 -12.79
C THR A 114 2.59 -17.30 -12.70
N GLU A 115 1.71 -18.23 -13.09
CA GLU A 115 0.26 -17.99 -13.09
C GLU A 115 -0.30 -17.71 -11.69
N TYR A 116 0.20 -18.45 -10.68
CA TYR A 116 -0.21 -18.25 -9.29
C TYR A 116 0.24 -16.89 -8.74
N ALA A 117 1.46 -16.45 -9.10
CA ALA A 117 2.00 -15.16 -8.73
C ALA A 117 1.27 -14.00 -9.45
N LYS A 118 1.05 -14.14 -10.77
CA LYS A 118 0.43 -13.13 -11.64
C LYS A 118 -0.90 -12.62 -11.11
N GLU A 119 -1.77 -13.53 -10.69
CA GLU A 119 -3.07 -13.18 -10.11
C GLU A 119 -2.91 -12.29 -8.86
N ARG A 120 -1.98 -12.65 -7.95
CA ARG A 120 -1.73 -11.93 -6.69
C ARG A 120 -1.01 -10.60 -6.90
N VAL A 121 -0.09 -10.55 -7.86
CA VAL A 121 0.59 -9.32 -8.28
C VAL A 121 -0.42 -8.32 -8.80
N ASN A 122 -1.33 -8.77 -9.69
CA ASN A 122 -2.39 -7.90 -10.21
C ASN A 122 -3.31 -7.40 -9.09
N TRP A 123 -3.73 -8.26 -8.15
CA TRP A 123 -4.53 -7.82 -7.00
C TRP A 123 -3.84 -6.76 -6.13
N ALA A 124 -2.54 -6.89 -5.90
CA ALA A 124 -1.78 -5.92 -5.12
C ALA A 124 -1.58 -4.59 -5.86
N ILE A 125 -1.35 -4.63 -7.17
CA ILE A 125 -1.27 -3.44 -8.03
C ILE A 125 -2.63 -2.74 -8.11
N ASP A 126 -3.72 -3.47 -8.32
CA ASP A 126 -5.07 -2.90 -8.36
C ASP A 126 -5.44 -2.24 -7.04
N ALA A 127 -5.12 -2.88 -5.91
CA ALA A 127 -5.31 -2.29 -4.59
C ALA A 127 -4.50 -1.00 -4.40
N THR A 128 -3.26 -0.98 -4.90
CA THR A 128 -2.41 0.22 -4.91
C THR A 128 -3.08 1.35 -5.69
N ASN A 129 -3.58 1.04 -6.89
CA ASN A 129 -4.26 1.99 -7.75
C ASN A 129 -5.57 2.49 -7.14
N ASN A 130 -6.31 1.66 -6.39
CA ASN A 130 -7.48 2.11 -5.65
C ASN A 130 -7.14 3.15 -4.58
N VAL A 131 -6.09 2.91 -3.78
CA VAL A 131 -5.64 3.87 -2.76
C VAL A 131 -5.15 5.16 -3.40
N ARG A 132 -4.35 5.06 -4.48
CA ARG A 132 -3.89 6.24 -5.25
C ARG A 132 -5.05 7.05 -5.80
N HIS A 133 -6.08 6.40 -6.30
CA HIS A 133 -7.26 7.07 -6.85
C HIS A 133 -7.96 7.91 -5.78
N ILE A 134 -8.20 7.36 -4.59
CA ILE A 134 -8.77 8.13 -3.47
C ILE A 134 -7.88 9.31 -3.09
N CYS A 135 -6.56 9.12 -2.98
CA CYS A 135 -5.66 10.24 -2.71
C CYS A 135 -5.72 11.33 -3.79
N LYS A 136 -5.83 10.94 -5.07
CA LYS A 136 -5.94 11.88 -6.19
C LYS A 136 -7.26 12.69 -6.11
N VAL A 137 -8.38 12.05 -5.79
CA VAL A 137 -9.68 12.73 -5.57
C VAL A 137 -9.55 13.77 -4.45
N GLU A 138 -8.79 13.45 -3.40
CA GLU A 138 -8.48 14.33 -2.28
C GLU A 138 -7.39 15.39 -2.57
N GLY A 139 -6.95 15.51 -3.82
CA GLY A 139 -5.94 16.48 -4.25
C GLY A 139 -4.50 16.12 -3.85
N ILE A 140 -4.23 14.87 -3.47
CA ILE A 140 -2.92 14.40 -2.99
C ILE A 140 -2.22 13.55 -4.04
N ASN A 141 -1.02 13.96 -4.43
CA ASN A 141 -0.11 13.14 -5.23
C ASN A 141 0.90 12.40 -4.33
N LEU A 142 0.76 11.07 -4.26
CA LEU A 142 1.62 10.24 -3.41
C LEU A 142 3.04 10.06 -3.92
N ASP A 143 3.36 10.40 -5.18
CA ASP A 143 4.72 10.33 -5.70
C ASP A 143 5.54 11.60 -5.38
N LEU A 144 4.89 12.68 -4.94
CA LEU A 144 5.54 13.94 -4.58
C LEU A 144 5.85 14.04 -3.07
N ARG A 145 6.46 15.16 -2.65
CA ARG A 145 6.62 15.45 -1.23
C ARG A 145 5.25 15.56 -0.56
N LEU A 146 5.04 14.77 0.51
CA LEU A 146 3.77 14.75 1.24
C LEU A 146 3.53 16.07 2.00
N PRO A 147 2.27 16.49 2.16
CA PRO A 147 1.91 17.63 3.00
C PRO A 147 2.39 17.41 4.44
N VAL A 148 2.86 18.48 5.10
CA VAL A 148 3.39 18.43 6.46
C VAL A 148 2.34 18.96 7.42
N ARG A 149 1.79 18.08 8.27
CA ARG A 149 1.00 18.49 9.43
C ARG A 149 1.86 18.48 10.69
N ARG A 150 1.94 19.63 11.33
CA ARG A 150 2.66 19.84 12.60
C ARG A 150 1.67 19.78 13.77
N SER A 151 2.18 19.45 14.95
CA SER A 151 1.42 19.66 16.18
C SER A 151 1.20 21.17 16.35
N LYS A 152 0.00 21.58 16.78
CA LYS A 152 -0.21 22.95 17.24
C LYS A 152 0.60 23.09 18.54
N ALA A 153 1.51 24.06 18.57
CA ALA A 153 2.28 24.42 19.75
C ALA A 153 1.35 24.85 20.89
#